data_AF-A0A2T2VZQ4-F1
#
_entry.id   AF-A0A2T2VZQ4-F1
#
_cell.length_a   1.000
_cell.length_b   1.000
_cell.length_c   1.000
_cell.angle_alpha   90.00
_cell.angle_beta   90.00
_cell.angle_gamma   90.00
#
_symmetry.space_group_name_H-M   'P 1'
#
loop_
_entity.id
_entity.type
_entity.pdbx_description
1 polymer ?
#
loop_
_entity_poly.entity_id
_entity_poly.type
_entity_poly.pdbx_seq_one_letter_code
_entity_poly.pdbx_strand_id
1 'polypeptide(L)'
;MNTVLSWINQLDIRRSFSQRLGAAIAATILLFSIMLASIVGEISLTQTRADRGELLAQLAYQLAGALDRDLYIYYQEIQTLASLSDMRSPNPSIDQKRRLLEQLQQSYSDFAWIGLTDAQGIVLASTQGLLEGADVSARDWFVAGRTQPNVQDVHRAKLLA
;
A
#
# COMPACT_ATOMS: atom_id res chain seq x y z
N MET A 1 -32.46 -81.69 -30.35
CA MET A 1 -32.67 -80.25 -30.61
C MET A 1 -32.41 -79.40 -29.35
N ASN A 2 -31.44 -79.77 -28.49
CA ASN A 2 -31.29 -79.12 -27.17
C ASN A 2 -29.88 -78.57 -26.89
N THR A 3 -28.95 -78.62 -27.84
CA THR A 3 -27.59 -78.10 -27.66
C THR A 3 -27.44 -76.64 -28.09
N VAL A 4 -28.41 -76.06 -28.80
CA VAL A 4 -28.34 -74.67 -29.29
C VAL A 4 -28.81 -73.66 -28.24
N LEU A 5 -29.73 -74.06 -27.33
CA LEU A 5 -30.30 -73.18 -26.30
C LEU A 5 -29.35 -72.91 -25.11
N SER A 6 -28.33 -73.75 -24.88
CA SER A 6 -27.37 -73.54 -23.78
C SER A 6 -26.29 -72.48 -24.09
N TRP A 7 -26.02 -72.21 -25.37
CA TRP A 7 -25.03 -71.18 -25.78
C TRP A 7 -25.56 -69.76 -25.59
N ILE A 8 -26.87 -69.57 -25.68
CA ILE A 8 -27.53 -68.26 -25.52
C ILE A 8 -27.53 -67.83 -24.05
N ASN A 9 -27.65 -68.77 -23.09
CA ASN A 9 -27.71 -68.45 -21.66
C ASN A 9 -26.32 -68.20 -21.03
N GLN A 10 -25.24 -68.73 -21.61
CA GLN A 10 -23.86 -68.45 -21.16
C GLN A 10 -23.37 -67.04 -21.55
N LEU A 11 -23.95 -66.45 -22.60
CA LEU A 11 -23.67 -65.06 -23.01
C LEU A 11 -24.28 -64.04 -22.05
N ASP A 12 -25.40 -64.36 -21.39
CA ASP A 12 -26.10 -63.46 -20.47
C ASP A 12 -25.45 -63.41 -19.07
N ILE A 13 -24.90 -64.53 -18.59
CA ILE A 13 -24.15 -64.61 -17.32
C ILE A 13 -22.86 -63.77 -17.41
N ARG A 14 -22.16 -63.81 -18.57
CA ARG A 14 -20.98 -62.96 -18.80
C ARG A 14 -21.34 -61.49 -18.90
N ARG A 15 -22.50 -61.12 -19.48
CA ARG A 15 -22.99 -59.74 -19.49
C ARG A 15 -23.30 -59.22 -18.08
N SER A 16 -23.97 -60.01 -17.25
CA SER A 16 -24.29 -59.62 -15.86
C SER A 16 -23.03 -59.47 -14.98
N PHE A 17 -22.04 -60.36 -15.13
CA PHE A 17 -20.76 -60.26 -14.43
C PHE A 17 -19.94 -59.04 -14.89
N SER A 18 -19.83 -58.82 -16.20
CA SER A 18 -19.13 -57.66 -16.76
C SER A 18 -19.82 -56.33 -16.45
N GLN A 19 -21.16 -56.29 -16.35
CA GLN A 19 -21.91 -55.10 -15.95
C GLN A 19 -21.65 -54.72 -14.49
N ARG A 20 -21.61 -55.72 -13.58
CA ARG A 20 -21.29 -55.48 -12.16
C ARG A 20 -19.84 -55.05 -11.97
N LEU A 21 -18.91 -55.67 -12.70
CA LEU A 21 -17.49 -55.31 -12.65
C LEU A 21 -17.24 -53.90 -13.22
N GLY A 22 -17.87 -53.59 -14.36
CA GLY A 22 -17.80 -52.25 -14.96
C GLY A 22 -18.38 -51.16 -14.06
N ALA A 23 -19.51 -51.44 -13.40
CA ALA A 23 -20.11 -50.52 -12.43
C ALA A 23 -19.20 -50.29 -11.20
N ALA A 24 -18.56 -51.34 -10.68
CA ALA A 24 -17.63 -51.21 -9.55
C ALA A 24 -16.38 -50.39 -9.89
N ILE A 25 -15.81 -50.59 -11.09
CA ILE A 25 -14.66 -49.82 -11.58
C ILE A 25 -15.07 -48.35 -11.76
N ALA A 26 -16.21 -48.09 -12.42
CA ALA A 26 -16.71 -46.74 -12.61
C ALA A 26 -16.97 -46.01 -11.28
N ALA A 27 -17.58 -46.69 -10.30
CA ALA A 27 -17.80 -46.14 -8.97
C ALA A 27 -16.49 -45.80 -8.25
N THR A 28 -15.47 -46.66 -8.38
CA THR A 28 -14.14 -46.43 -7.78
C THR A 28 -13.46 -45.21 -8.41
N ILE A 29 -13.48 -45.10 -9.75
CA ILE A 29 -12.93 -43.94 -10.48
C ILE A 29 -13.65 -42.66 -10.05
N LEU A 30 -14.98 -42.70 -9.91
CA LEU A 30 -15.78 -41.56 -9.53
C LEU A 30 -15.49 -41.11 -8.09
N LEU A 31 -15.34 -42.06 -7.15
CA LEU A 31 -14.92 -41.78 -5.78
C LEU A 31 -13.52 -41.16 -5.72
N PHE A 32 -12.54 -41.72 -6.43
CA PHE A 32 -11.20 -41.14 -6.48
C PHE A 32 -11.20 -39.76 -7.13
N SER A 33 -12.02 -39.53 -8.16
CA SER A 33 -12.17 -38.23 -8.79
C SER A 33 -12.75 -37.19 -7.83
N ILE A 34 -13.78 -37.53 -7.05
CA ILE A 34 -14.36 -36.64 -6.02
C ILE A 34 -13.35 -36.37 -4.90
N MET A 35 -12.61 -37.38 -4.45
CA MET A 35 -11.60 -37.25 -3.40
C MET A 35 -10.47 -36.30 -3.85
N LEU A 36 -9.96 -36.50 -5.07
CA LEU A 36 -8.94 -35.62 -5.66
C LEU A 36 -9.46 -34.20 -5.85
N ALA A 37 -10.69 -34.04 -6.35
CA ALA A 37 -11.32 -32.73 -6.53
C ALA A 37 -11.48 -31.98 -5.20
N SER A 38 -11.82 -32.69 -4.11
CA SER A 38 -11.96 -32.10 -2.77
C SER A 38 -10.61 -31.63 -2.22
N ILE A 39 -9.56 -32.46 -2.34
CA ILE A 39 -8.19 -32.11 -1.92
C ILE A 39 -7.66 -30.90 -2.71
N VAL A 40 -7.84 -30.89 -4.03
CA VAL A 40 -7.41 -29.78 -4.89
C VAL A 40 -8.23 -28.51 -4.63
N GLY A 41 -9.52 -28.66 -4.30
CA GLY A 41 -10.41 -27.55 -3.96
C GLY A 41 -9.99 -26.81 -2.68
N GLU A 42 -9.61 -27.54 -1.64
CA GLU A 42 -9.10 -26.95 -0.39
C GLU A 42 -7.74 -26.25 -0.57
N ILE A 43 -6.85 -26.84 -1.37
CA ILE A 43 -5.54 -26.28 -1.71
C ILE A 43 -5.69 -25.01 -2.59
N SER A 44 -6.64 -25.01 -3.53
CA SER A 44 -6.84 -23.88 -4.46
C SER A 44 -7.51 -22.66 -3.82
N LEU A 45 -8.41 -22.88 -2.85
CA LEU A 45 -9.13 -21.78 -2.17
C LEU A 45 -8.29 -21.05 -1.12
N THR A 46 -7.29 -21.72 -0.55
CA THR A 46 -6.38 -21.13 0.46
C THR A 46 -5.22 -20.36 -0.19
N GLN A 47 -4.66 -20.86 -1.30
CA GLN A 47 -3.53 -20.21 -2.00
C GLN A 47 -3.95 -18.92 -2.72
N THR A 48 -5.11 -18.88 -3.38
CA THR A 48 -5.52 -17.72 -4.20
C THR A 48 -5.82 -16.46 -3.37
N ARG A 49 -6.16 -16.59 -2.09
CA ARG A 49 -6.43 -15.45 -1.19
C ARG A 49 -5.18 -14.99 -0.44
N ALA A 50 -4.26 -15.91 -0.10
CA ALA A 50 -3.00 -15.57 0.55
C ALA A 50 -2.09 -14.78 -0.41
N ASP A 51 -1.92 -15.25 -1.65
CA ASP A 51 -0.96 -14.68 -2.60
C ASP A 51 -1.30 -13.24 -3.02
N ARG A 52 -2.59 -12.90 -3.15
CA ARG A 52 -3.02 -11.54 -3.53
C ARG A 52 -2.94 -10.55 -2.36
N GLY A 53 -3.28 -11.01 -1.15
CA GLY A 53 -3.17 -10.19 0.06
C GLY A 53 -1.71 -9.90 0.40
N GLU A 54 -0.85 -10.91 0.25
CA GLU A 54 0.58 -10.79 0.49
C GLU A 54 1.25 -9.83 -0.50
N LEU A 55 0.94 -9.92 -1.79
CA LEU A 55 1.49 -9.00 -2.79
C LEU A 55 1.07 -7.55 -2.55
N LEU A 56 -0.20 -7.30 -2.19
CA LEU A 56 -0.66 -5.96 -1.81
C LEU A 56 0.03 -5.45 -0.54
N ALA A 57 0.21 -6.30 0.47
CA ALA A 57 0.92 -5.95 1.69
C ALA A 57 2.41 -5.65 1.42
N GLN A 58 3.07 -6.43 0.58
CA GLN A 58 4.44 -6.19 0.15
C GLN A 58 4.56 -4.86 -0.61
N LEU A 59 3.65 -4.57 -1.53
CA LEU A 59 3.64 -3.29 -2.25
C LEU A 59 3.39 -2.12 -1.30
N ALA A 60 2.43 -2.24 -0.38
CA ALA A 60 2.17 -1.20 0.63
C ALA A 60 3.40 -0.97 1.53
N TYR A 61 4.09 -2.04 1.93
CA TYR A 61 5.31 -1.96 2.72
C TYR A 61 6.45 -1.30 1.94
N GLN A 62 6.61 -1.62 0.65
CA GLN A 62 7.60 -0.99 -0.22
C GLN A 62 7.30 0.50 -0.42
N LEU A 63 6.03 0.86 -0.66
CA LEU A 63 5.62 2.26 -0.81
C LEU A 63 5.80 3.06 0.49
N ALA A 64 5.42 2.48 1.64
CA ALA A 64 5.63 3.11 2.93
C ALA A 64 7.12 3.31 3.22
N GLY A 65 7.96 2.31 2.92
CA GLY A 65 9.41 2.41 3.09
C GLY A 65 10.08 3.39 2.11
N ALA A 66 9.54 3.57 0.91
CA ALA A 66 9.99 4.60 -0.02
C ALA A 66 9.63 6.00 0.50
N LEU A 67 8.36 6.20 0.90
CA LEU A 67 7.89 7.47 1.44
C LEU A 67 8.64 7.88 2.71
N ASP A 68 8.85 6.96 3.65
CA ASP A 68 9.58 7.23 4.89
C ASP A 68 11.03 7.68 4.61
N ARG A 69 11.67 7.06 3.62
CA ARG A 69 13.02 7.43 3.18
C ARG A 69 13.05 8.83 2.57
N ASP A 70 12.10 9.14 1.70
CA ASP A 70 12.01 10.44 1.03
C ASP A 70 11.71 11.56 2.05
N LEU A 71 10.77 11.32 2.98
CA LEU A 71 10.48 12.24 4.08
C LEU A 71 11.68 12.48 5.00
N TYR A 72 12.47 11.44 5.27
CA TYR A 72 13.70 11.57 6.05
C TYR A 72 14.74 12.45 5.34
N ILE A 73 14.87 12.33 4.02
CA ILE A 73 15.76 13.20 3.22
C ILE A 73 15.30 14.66 3.33
N TYR A 74 14.01 14.94 3.09
CA TYR A 74 13.49 16.31 3.22
C TYR A 74 13.65 16.86 4.64
N TYR A 75 13.48 16.04 5.66
CA TYR A 75 13.69 16.43 7.05
C TYR A 75 15.14 16.85 7.34
N GLN A 76 16.13 16.11 6.83
CA GLN A 76 17.54 16.50 6.96
C GLN A 76 17.88 17.75 6.15
N GLU A 77 17.30 17.87 4.97
CA GLU A 77 17.48 19.03 4.11
C GLU A 77 16.93 20.30 4.74
N ILE A 78 15.70 20.29 5.21
CA ILE A 78 15.08 21.44 5.89
C ILE A 78 15.92 21.87 7.10
N GLN A 79 16.44 20.92 7.88
CA GLN A 79 17.33 21.24 9.00
C GLN A 79 18.63 21.90 8.53
N THR A 80 19.22 21.39 7.45
CA THR A 80 20.44 21.96 6.87
C THR A 80 20.18 23.39 6.41
N LEU A 81 19.08 23.62 5.68
CA LEU A 81 18.67 24.94 5.20
C LEU A 81 18.35 25.91 6.35
N ALA A 82 17.64 25.44 7.39
CA ALA A 82 17.33 26.22 8.58
C ALA A 82 18.57 26.56 9.41
N SER A 83 19.64 25.77 9.30
CA SER A 83 20.91 26.03 9.98
C SER A 83 21.75 27.13 9.31
N LEU A 84 21.49 27.45 8.04
CA LEU A 84 22.24 28.44 7.28
C LEU A 84 22.12 29.83 7.93
N SER A 85 23.26 30.50 8.05
CA SER A 85 23.37 31.83 8.66
C SER A 85 22.45 32.86 8.00
N ASP A 86 22.20 32.75 6.69
CA ASP A 86 21.34 33.68 5.95
C ASP A 86 19.86 33.58 6.36
N MET A 87 19.41 32.40 6.81
CA MET A 87 18.05 32.23 7.35
C MET A 87 17.92 32.83 8.75
N ARG A 88 18.95 32.64 9.58
CA ARG A 88 18.96 33.03 11.01
C ARG A 88 19.36 34.49 11.23
N SER A 89 20.12 35.06 10.32
CA SER A 89 20.58 36.44 10.41
C SER A 89 19.43 37.42 10.12
N PRO A 90 19.35 38.55 10.83
CA PRO A 90 18.45 39.65 10.46
C PRO A 90 18.96 40.42 9.23
N ASN A 91 20.18 40.14 8.75
CA ASN A 91 20.87 40.92 7.73
C ASN A 91 20.22 40.83 6.33
N PRO A 92 19.86 39.66 5.79
CA PRO A 92 19.11 39.65 4.55
C PRO A 92 17.69 40.17 4.76
N SER A 93 17.26 41.05 3.87
CA SER A 93 15.90 41.60 3.87
C SER A 93 14.87 40.48 3.71
N ILE A 94 13.63 40.74 4.14
CA ILE A 94 12.51 39.81 3.97
C ILE A 94 12.38 39.38 2.49
N ASP A 95 12.60 40.29 1.54
CA ASP A 95 12.57 39.98 0.11
C ASP A 95 13.70 39.04 -0.34
N GLN A 96 14.89 39.15 0.25
CA GLN A 96 16.00 38.23 -0.02
C GLN A 96 15.68 36.84 0.52
N LYS A 97 15.14 36.76 1.74
CA LYS A 97 14.68 35.49 2.33
C LYS A 97 13.59 34.85 1.46
N ARG A 98 12.60 35.62 1.03
CA ARG A 98 11.54 35.16 0.11
C ARG A 98 12.12 34.57 -1.17
N ARG A 99 13.04 35.29 -1.85
CA ARG A 99 13.68 34.78 -3.07
C ARG A 99 14.42 33.47 -2.84
N LEU A 100 15.05 33.28 -1.69
CA LEU A 100 15.70 32.03 -1.35
C LEU A 100 14.67 30.89 -1.16
N LEU A 101 13.55 31.16 -0.47
CA LEU A 101 12.45 30.19 -0.35
C LEU A 101 11.86 29.81 -1.72
N GLU A 102 11.70 30.79 -2.62
CA GLU A 102 11.24 30.55 -4.01
C GLU A 102 12.21 29.65 -4.79
N GLN A 103 13.51 29.91 -4.68
CA GLN A 103 14.54 29.08 -5.32
C GLN A 103 14.54 27.64 -4.79
N LEU A 104 14.29 27.48 -3.48
CA LEU A 104 14.14 26.16 -2.87
C LEU A 104 12.91 25.42 -3.40
N GLN A 105 11.75 26.08 -3.45
CA GLN A 105 10.54 25.47 -4.02
C GLN A 105 10.70 25.13 -5.51
N GLN A 106 11.43 25.94 -6.28
CA GLN A 106 11.71 25.65 -7.69
C GLN A 106 12.65 24.44 -7.87
N SER A 107 13.58 24.24 -6.95
CA SER A 107 14.52 23.11 -6.97
C SER A 107 13.84 21.81 -6.51
N TYR A 108 12.83 21.93 -5.66
CA TYR A 108 12.07 20.81 -5.07
C TYR A 108 10.57 21.01 -5.30
N SER A 109 10.12 20.61 -6.48
CA SER A 109 8.73 20.80 -6.93
C SER A 109 7.67 20.12 -6.06
N ASP A 110 8.08 19.18 -5.20
CA ASP A 110 7.19 18.45 -4.29
C ASP A 110 6.72 19.31 -3.10
N PHE A 111 7.40 20.42 -2.80
CA PHE A 111 6.94 21.35 -1.78
C PHE A 111 5.81 22.24 -2.30
N ALA A 112 4.62 22.05 -1.74
CA ALA A 112 3.47 22.90 -2.04
C ALA A 112 3.64 24.35 -1.53
N TRP A 113 4.34 24.54 -0.40
CA TRP A 113 4.56 25.84 0.23
C TRP A 113 5.75 25.79 1.20
N ILE A 114 6.52 26.88 1.27
CA ILE A 114 7.61 27.05 2.24
C ILE A 114 7.48 28.43 2.88
N GLY A 115 7.53 28.50 4.22
CA GLY A 115 7.39 29.74 4.97
C GLY A 115 8.40 29.88 6.10
N LEU A 116 8.73 31.13 6.41
CA LEU A 116 9.53 31.54 7.56
C LEU A 116 8.67 32.36 8.49
N THR A 117 8.61 31.99 9.78
CA THR A 117 7.89 32.74 10.81
C THR A 117 8.85 33.44 11.77
N ASP A 118 8.33 34.40 12.53
CA ASP A 118 8.98 34.84 13.77
C ASP A 118 8.73 33.86 14.93
N ALA A 119 9.21 34.22 16.13
CA ALA A 119 9.07 33.42 17.33
C ALA A 119 7.64 33.42 17.92
N GLN A 120 6.81 34.36 17.46
CA GLN A 120 5.42 34.54 17.88
C GLN A 120 4.46 33.76 16.97
N GLY A 121 4.91 33.37 15.78
CA GLY A 121 4.12 32.62 14.80
C GLY A 121 3.55 33.51 13.69
N ILE A 122 4.09 34.70 13.48
CA ILE A 122 3.74 35.52 12.31
C ILE A 122 4.63 35.12 11.14
N VAL A 123 4.02 34.84 9.98
CA VAL A 123 4.76 34.53 8.76
C VAL A 123 5.45 35.81 8.23
N LEU A 124 6.77 35.80 8.18
CA LEU A 124 7.60 36.91 7.71
C LEU A 124 7.81 36.87 6.20
N ALA A 125 8.07 35.68 5.66
CA ALA A 125 8.32 35.45 4.24
C ALA A 125 7.80 34.07 3.86
N SER A 126 7.29 33.93 2.64
CA SER A 126 6.83 32.63 2.13
C SER A 126 6.86 32.58 0.62
N THR A 127 6.85 31.36 0.08
CA THR A 127 6.70 31.17 -1.36
C THR A 127 5.35 31.71 -1.84
N GLN A 128 5.37 32.36 -3.00
CA GLN A 128 4.26 33.04 -3.65
C GLN A 128 3.64 34.17 -2.81
N GLY A 129 4.28 34.58 -1.71
CA GLY A 129 3.71 35.53 -0.75
C GLY A 129 2.50 34.98 0.03
N LEU A 130 2.28 33.66 0.00
CA LEU A 130 1.10 33.04 0.58
C LEU A 130 1.19 33.01 2.12
N LEU A 131 0.19 33.59 2.78
CA LEU A 131 0.07 33.71 4.25
C LEU A 131 1.06 34.68 4.90
N GLU A 132 1.79 35.53 4.17
CA GLU A 132 2.63 36.55 4.79
C GLU A 132 1.82 37.50 5.68
N GLY A 133 2.32 37.73 6.90
CA GLY A 133 1.61 38.48 7.95
C GLY A 133 0.53 37.69 8.69
N ALA A 134 0.20 36.46 8.28
CA ALA A 134 -0.77 35.63 8.98
C ALA A 134 -0.18 35.05 10.28
N ASP A 135 -1.06 34.88 11.27
CA ASP A 135 -0.76 34.21 12.52
C ASP A 135 -1.00 32.70 12.40
N VAL A 136 0.07 31.93 12.59
CA VAL A 136 0.08 30.47 12.59
C VAL A 136 0.46 29.89 13.97
N SER A 137 0.44 30.71 15.02
CA SER A 137 0.81 30.34 16.39
C SER A 137 -0.01 29.17 16.96
N ALA A 138 -1.26 29.04 16.52
CA ALA A 138 -2.17 27.95 16.90
C ALA A 138 -2.04 26.68 16.03
N ARG A 139 -1.19 26.69 15.00
CA ARG A 139 -1.02 25.51 14.13
C ARG A 139 -0.16 24.47 14.83
N ASP A 140 -0.58 23.21 14.80
CA ASP A 140 0.13 22.10 15.44
C ASP A 140 1.60 22.02 15.00
N TRP A 141 1.87 22.22 13.70
CA TRP A 141 3.23 22.20 13.15
C TRP A 141 4.12 23.33 13.71
N PHE A 142 3.55 24.50 14.01
CA PHE A 142 4.29 25.60 14.61
C PHE A 142 4.57 25.30 16.09
N VAL A 143 3.54 24.87 16.83
CA VAL A 143 3.65 24.53 18.25
C VAL A 143 4.72 23.46 18.48
N ALA A 144 4.71 22.39 17.68
CA ALA A 144 5.71 21.33 17.80
C ALA A 144 7.11 21.80 17.34
N GLY A 145 7.18 22.51 16.21
CA GLY A 145 8.42 23.00 15.61
C GLY A 145 9.21 23.98 16.49
N ARG A 146 8.55 24.66 17.44
CA ARG A 146 9.21 25.53 18.42
C ARG A 146 10.13 24.80 19.38
N THR A 147 9.90 23.51 19.62
CA THR A 147 10.66 22.72 20.60
C THR A 147 11.79 21.94 19.96
N GLN A 148 11.54 21.36 18.78
CA GLN A 148 12.48 20.57 18.02
C GLN A 148 12.03 20.53 16.54
N PRO A 149 12.94 20.24 15.60
CA PRO A 149 12.54 19.91 14.23
C PRO A 149 11.48 18.80 14.27
N ASN A 150 10.36 19.01 13.57
CA ASN A 150 9.19 18.14 13.69
C ASN A 150 8.54 17.90 12.33
N VAL A 151 8.13 16.66 12.10
CA VAL A 151 7.29 16.23 10.99
C VAL A 151 5.99 15.72 11.60
N GLN A 152 4.85 16.16 11.07
CA GLN A 152 3.54 15.72 11.54
C GLN A 152 2.83 14.92 10.45
N ASP A 153 2.05 13.93 10.89
CA ASP A 153 1.18 13.20 9.98
C ASP A 153 0.19 14.16 9.31
N VAL A 154 -0.19 13.81 8.09
CA VAL A 154 -1.24 14.51 7.34
C VAL A 154 -2.52 14.37 8.17
N HIS A 155 -2.86 15.43 8.90
CA HIS A 155 -4.12 15.47 9.61
C HIS A 155 -5.23 15.46 8.55
N ARG A 156 -5.84 14.30 8.32
CA ARG A 156 -7.14 14.26 7.67
C ARG A 156 -8.06 15.18 8.46
N ALA A 157 -8.83 15.99 7.76
CA ALA A 157 -10.08 16.50 8.30
C ALA A 157 -10.74 15.32 9.06
N LYS A 158 -10.93 15.49 10.37
CA LYS A 158 -11.73 14.55 11.16
C LYS A 158 -13.01 14.29 10.37
N LEU A 159 -13.28 13.01 10.09
CA LEU A 159 -14.48 12.43 9.45
C LEU A 159 -14.41 12.26 7.92
N LEU A 160 -13.98 11.08 7.50
CA LEU A 160 -14.73 10.29 6.53
C LEU A 160 -14.89 8.89 7.14
N ALA A 161 -16.06 8.70 7.75
CA ALA A 161 -16.62 7.38 8.09
C ALA A 161 -17.33 6.81 6.85
#